data_AF-A0A454TI46-F1
#
_entry.id   AF-A0A454TI46-F1
#
_cell.length_a   1.000
_cell.length_b   1.000
_cell.length_c   1.000
_cell.angle_alpha   90.00
_cell.angle_beta   90.00
_cell.angle_gamma   90.00
#
_symmetry.space_group_name_H-M   'P 1'
#
loop_
_entity.id
_entity.type
_entity.pdbx_description
1 polymer ?
#
loop_
_entity_poly.entity_id
_entity_poly.type
_entity_poly.pdbx_seq_one_letter_code
_entity_poly.pdbx_strand_id
1 'polypeptide(L)' 'MTLPIISADQRLSEPRCAKIVLVGIPGAGKTSQLKTLPEDSTLFVDLEAGDLAVLDWYGDTLRPR' A
#
# COMPACT_ATOMS: atom_id res chain seq x y z
N MET A 1 -26.89 -0.14 -14.84
CA MET A 1 -25.73 -0.95 -14.43
C MET A 1 -26.23 -2.06 -13.52
N THR A 2 -25.81 -3.30 -13.75
CA THR A 2 -26.14 -4.46 -12.92
C THR A 2 -25.32 -4.43 -11.63
N LEU A 3 -25.93 -4.76 -10.50
CA LEU A 3 -25.22 -4.90 -9.22
C LEU A 3 -24.41 -6.21 -9.26
N PRO A 4 -23.08 -6.17 -9.04
CA PRO A 4 -22.23 -7.36 -9.07
C PRO A 4 -22.38 -8.17 -7.78
N ILE A 5 -23.50 -8.88 -7.63
CA ILE A 5 -23.73 -9.78 -6.49
C ILE A 5 -22.96 -11.08 -6.75
N ILE A 6 -21.98 -11.40 -5.88
CA ILE A 6 -21.14 -12.61 -5.96
C ILE A 6 -21.47 -13.60 -4.84
N SER A 7 -21.23 -14.90 -5.07
CA SER A 7 -21.41 -15.96 -4.07
C SER A 7 -20.29 -15.98 -3.02
N ALA A 8 -20.50 -16.74 -1.95
CA ALA A 8 -19.48 -16.95 -0.92
C ALA A 8 -18.21 -17.62 -1.50
N ASP A 9 -18.37 -18.63 -2.35
CA ASP A 9 -17.25 -19.34 -2.99
C ASP A 9 -16.47 -18.41 -3.93
N GLN A 10 -17.17 -17.54 -4.66
CA GLN A 10 -16.53 -16.52 -5.50
C GLN A 10 -15.68 -15.57 -4.64
N ARG A 11 -16.23 -15.03 -3.55
CA ARG A 11 -15.48 -14.16 -2.62
C ARG A 11 -14.29 -14.85 -1.94
N LEU A 12 -14.40 -16.15 -1.65
CA LEU A 12 -13.33 -16.91 -0.99
C LEU A 12 -12.20 -17.32 -1.94
N SER A 13 -12.49 -17.46 -3.23
CA SER A 13 -11.50 -17.78 -4.27
C SER A 13 -10.68 -16.56 -4.74
N GLU A 14 -11.08 -15.34 -4.37
CA GLU A 14 -10.31 -14.13 -4.68
C GLU A 14 -8.92 -14.15 -4.01
N PRO A 15 -7.85 -13.75 -4.74
CA PRO A 15 -6.51 -13.66 -4.17
C PRO A 15 -6.50 -12.65 -3.01
N ARG A 16 -5.97 -13.11 -1.87
CA ARG A 16 -5.94 -12.32 -0.63
C ARG A 16 -4.55 -11.78 -0.39
N CYS A 17 -4.48 -10.49 -0.09
CA CYS A 17 -3.27 -9.82 0.41
C CYS A 17 -3.45 -9.53 1.90
N ALA A 18 -2.37 -9.67 2.67
CA ALA A 18 -2.34 -9.24 4.06
C ALA A 18 -2.44 -7.71 4.12
N LYS A 19 -3.39 -7.19 4.89
CA LYS A 19 -3.53 -5.77 5.16
C LYS A 19 -2.87 -5.48 6.50
N ILE A 20 -1.76 -4.76 6.49
CA ILE A 20 -0.91 -4.55 7.66
C ILE A 20 -0.89 -3.06 7.99
N VAL A 21 -0.92 -2.74 9.29
CA VAL A 21 -0.69 -1.39 9.81
C VAL A 21 0.60 -1.38 10.64
N LEU A 22 1.46 -0.40 10.40
CA LEU A 22 2.67 -0.17 11.20
C LEU A 22 2.43 1.03 12.12
N VAL A 23 2.60 0.83 13.43
CA VAL A 23 2.37 1.85 14.46
C VAL A 23 3.62 1.99 15.33
N GLY A 24 3.95 3.22 15.72
CA GLY A 24 5.13 3.50 16.52
C GLY A 24 5.44 4.99 16.59
N ILE A 25 6.37 5.36 17.48
CA ILE A 25 6.81 6.75 17.68
C ILE A 25 7.36 7.39 16.40
N PRO A 26 7.44 8.73 16.31
CA PRO A 26 8.15 9.41 15.23
C PRO A 26 9.58 8.88 15.08
N GLY A 27 10.06 8.72 13.85
CA GLY A 27 11.39 8.17 13.57
C GLY A 27 11.55 6.65 13.69
N ALA A 28 10.50 5.90 14.10
CA ALA A 28 10.56 4.43 14.20
C ALA A 28 10.69 3.67 12.87
N GLY A 29 10.86 4.36 11.73
CA GLY A 29 11.07 3.73 10.42
C GLY A 29 9.81 3.24 9.70
N LYS A 30 8.60 3.61 10.15
CA LYS A 30 7.32 3.19 9.54
C LYS A 30 7.26 3.42 8.03
N THR A 31 7.54 4.65 7.58
CA THR A 31 7.55 5.00 6.16
C THR A 31 8.79 4.46 5.45
N SER A 32 9.94 4.47 6.12
CA SER A 32 11.20 3.94 5.57
C SER A 32 11.18 2.45 5.29
N GLN A 33 10.24 1.69 5.88
CA GLN A 33 10.00 0.28 5.54
C GLN A 33 9.74 0.07 4.04
N LEU A 34 9.17 1.08 3.35
CA LEU A 34 8.99 1.07 1.90
C LEU A 34 10.29 0.75 1.13
N LYS A 35 11.43 1.24 1.62
CA LYS A 35 12.76 1.03 0.98
C LYS A 35 13.24 -0.42 1.00
N THR A 36 12.58 -1.28 1.77
CA THR A 36 12.88 -2.72 1.84
C THR A 36 12.06 -3.54 0.83
N LEU A 37 11.10 -2.91 0.16
CA LEU A 37 10.24 -3.56 -0.82
C LEU A 37 10.81 -3.40 -2.23
N PRO A 38 10.60 -4.38 -3.11
CA PRO A 38 11.03 -4.32 -4.51
C PRO A 38 10.31 -3.16 -5.25
N GLU A 39 11.08 -2.23 -5.80
CA GLU A 39 10.56 -1.01 -6.45
C GLU A 39 9.72 -1.30 -7.70
N ASP A 40 10.04 -2.38 -8.43
CA ASP A 40 9.38 -2.80 -9.67
C ASP A 40 7.99 -3.44 -9.45
N SER A 41 7.71 -3.90 -8.25
CA SER A 41 6.44 -4.56 -7.91
C SER A 41 5.71 -3.90 -6.73
N THR A 42 6.09 -2.69 -6.34
CA THR A 42 5.49 -1.96 -5.21
C THR A 42 4.96 -0.62 -5.68
N LEU A 43 3.69 -0.34 -5.35
CA LEU A 43 3.08 0.97 -5.55
C LEU A 43 3.02 1.70 -4.20
N PHE A 44 3.63 2.87 -4.11
CA PHE A 44 3.46 3.75 -2.96
C PHE A 44 2.24 4.65 -3.16
N VAL A 45 1.29 4.62 -2.22
CA VAL A 45 0.13 5.52 -2.23
C VAL A 45 0.32 6.53 -1.12
N ASP A 46 0.64 7.77 -1.48
CA ASP A 46 0.89 8.85 -0.54
C ASP A 46 -0.42 9.61 -0.24
N LEU A 47 -0.93 9.42 0.97
CA LEU A 47 -2.19 10.01 1.45
C LEU A 47 -1.98 11.17 2.43
N GLU A 48 -0.83 11.24 3.10
CA GLU A 48 -0.58 12.12 4.26
C GLU A 48 0.77 12.85 4.14
N ALA A 49 1.29 13.04 2.92
CA ALA A 49 2.60 13.65 2.64
C ALA A 49 3.78 12.90 3.30
N GLY A 50 3.74 11.56 3.23
CA GLY A 50 4.79 10.68 3.76
C GLY A 50 6.02 10.57 2.87
N ASP A 51 5.94 11.06 1.63
CA ASP A 51 7.01 11.02 0.63
C ASP A 51 8.33 11.67 1.10
N LEU A 52 8.26 12.67 1.99
CA LEU A 52 9.44 13.32 2.58
C LEU A 52 10.43 12.33 3.24
N ALA A 53 9.95 11.21 3.77
CA ALA A 53 10.80 10.20 4.42
C ALA A 53 11.45 9.21 3.43
N VAL A 54 11.08 9.26 2.16
CA VAL A 54 11.43 8.29 1.11
C VAL A 54 11.71 8.96 -0.24
N LEU A 55 12.23 10.19 -0.23
CA LEU A 55 12.54 10.98 -1.45
C LEU A 55 13.53 10.30 -2.41
N ASP A 56 14.32 9.37 -1.90
CA ASP A 56 15.32 8.55 -2.59
C ASP A 56 14.78 7.19 -3.07
N TRP A 57 13.48 6.93 -2.91
CA TRP A 57 12.84 5.70 -3.40
C TRP A 57 12.29 5.90 -4.81
N TYR A 58 12.65 5.02 -5.74
CA TYR A 58 12.44 5.24 -7.18
C TYR A 58 11.18 4.58 -7.75
N GLY A 59 10.42 3.85 -6.92
CA GLY A 59 9.20 3.18 -7.34
C GLY A 59 8.04 4.14 -7.63
N ASP A 60 7.02 3.62 -8.31
CA ASP A 60 5.84 4.40 -8.69
C ASP A 60 5.08 4.89 -7.46
N THR A 61 4.64 6.16 -7.52
CA THR A 61 3.90 6.82 -6.44
C THR A 61 2.57 7.39 -6.94
N LEU A 62 1.47 6.97 -6.31
CA LEU A 62 0.14 7.55 -6.51
C LEU A 62 -0.14 8.61 -5.43
N ARG A 63 -0.57 9.80 -5.86
CA ARG A 63 -1.01 10.91 -4.98
C ARG A 63 -2.46 11.29 -5.28
N PRO A 64 -3.44 10.71 -4.57
CA PRO A 64 -4.85 11.07 -4.74
C PRO A 64 -5.10 12.54 -4.34
N ARG A 65 -6.04 13.20 -5.01
CA ARG A 65 -6.54 14.55 -4.68
C ARG A 65 -7.88 14.49 -4.00
#